data_AF-A0A2J5P9A1-F1
#
_entry.id   AF-A0A2J5P9A1-F1
#
_cell.length_a   1.000
_cell.length_b   1.000
_cell.length_c   1.000
_cell.angle_alpha   90.00
_cell.angle_beta   90.00
_cell.angle_gamma   90.00
#
_symmetry.space_group_name_H-M   'P 1'
#
loop_
_entity.id
_entity.type
_entity.pdbx_description
1 polymer ?
#
loop_
_entity_poly.entity_id
_entity_poly.type
_entity_poly.pdbx_seq_one_letter_code
_entity_poly.pdbx_strand_id
1 'polypeptide(L)'
;YGKIYVIYRTTEDGLGGQVRAIDVTTPGAPVDYLMARFDVYKTELSVNVQEVLNTGVLSMMLYTGVNRVGANLEQKYLAECAWLFQAQLP
;
A
#
# COMPACT_ATOMS: atom_id res chain seq x y z
N TYR A 1 -13.46 -4.71 -16.09
CA TYR A 1 -14.62 -4.15 -15.37
C TYR A 1 -15.26 -5.24 -14.53
N GLY A 2 -15.61 -4.95 -13.27
CA GLY A 2 -16.21 -5.93 -12.34
C GLY A 2 -15.23 -6.73 -11.49
N LYS A 3 -13.93 -6.38 -11.51
CA LYS A 3 -12.94 -6.99 -10.61
C LYS A 3 -13.05 -6.40 -9.21
N ILE A 4 -12.95 -7.24 -8.19
CA ILE A 4 -12.94 -6.84 -6.78
C ILE A 4 -11.59 -7.22 -6.19
N TYR A 5 -10.84 -6.22 -5.72
CA TYR A 5 -9.54 -6.43 -5.09
C TYR A 5 -9.58 -6.02 -3.62
N VAL A 6 -8.93 -6.82 -2.77
CA VAL A 6 -8.55 -6.41 -1.42
C VAL A 6 -7.07 -6.06 -1.42
N ILE A 7 -6.74 -4.81 -1.10
CA ILE A 7 -5.36 -4.34 -1.03
C ILE A 7 -5.02 -4.14 0.44
N TYR A 8 -3.90 -4.72 0.87
CA TYR A 8 -3.46 -4.64 2.26
C TYR A 8 -1.95 -4.66 2.37
N ARG A 9 -1.46 -4.23 3.54
CA ARG A 9 -0.07 -4.37 3.94
C ARG A 9 0.06 -5.44 5.00
N THR A 10 1.16 -6.17 4.98
CA THR A 10 1.49 -7.19 5.98
C THR A 10 2.55 -6.69 6.94
N THR A 11 2.38 -6.99 8.23
CA THR A 11 3.30 -6.56 9.29
C THR A 11 4.01 -7.73 9.98
N GLU A 12 3.43 -8.94 9.94
CA GLU A 12 3.89 -10.10 10.71
C GLU A 12 3.87 -11.39 9.86
N ASP A 13 4.06 -12.55 10.50
CA ASP A 13 3.93 -13.91 9.92
C ASP A 13 4.81 -14.21 8.70
N GLY A 14 6.05 -13.73 8.71
CA GLY A 14 7.02 -13.98 7.62
C GLY A 14 6.71 -13.25 6.31
N LEU A 15 5.62 -12.48 6.28
CA LEU A 15 5.21 -11.66 5.15
C LEU A 15 5.41 -10.17 5.43
N GLY A 16 5.94 -9.78 6.59
CA GLY A 16 6.15 -8.39 6.98
C GLY A 16 6.83 -7.55 5.89
N GLY A 17 6.31 -6.34 5.69
CA GLY A 17 6.86 -5.41 4.70
C GLY A 17 6.45 -5.72 3.27
N GLN A 18 5.26 -6.27 3.05
CA GLN A 18 4.72 -6.50 1.71
C GLN A 18 3.42 -5.72 1.51
N VAL A 19 3.25 -5.15 0.32
CA VAL A 19 1.93 -4.73 -0.17
C VAL A 19 1.42 -5.82 -1.08
N ARG A 20 0.20 -6.29 -0.81
CA ARG A 20 -0.41 -7.41 -1.53
C ARG A 20 -1.80 -7.02 -2.01
N ALA A 21 -2.20 -7.59 -3.14
CA ALA A 21 -3.54 -7.49 -3.68
C ALA A 21 -4.12 -8.89 -3.82
N ILE A 22 -5.34 -9.11 -3.32
CA ILE A 22 -6.08 -10.35 -3.53
C ILE A 22 -7.24 -10.04 -4.48
N ASP A 23 -7.26 -10.68 -5.65
CA ASP A 23 -8.44 -10.73 -6.51
C ASP A 23 -9.47 -11.66 -5.86
N VAL A 24 -10.61 -11.10 -5.45
CA VAL A 24 -11.74 -11.81 -4.85
C VAL A 24 -12.98 -11.79 -5.75
N THR A 25 -12.79 -11.53 -7.05
CA THR A 25 -13.89 -11.44 -8.02
C THR A 25 -14.69 -12.73 -8.11
N THR A 26 -14.02 -13.89 -8.02
CA THR A 26 -14.66 -15.20 -8.04
C THR A 26 -14.85 -15.71 -6.61
N PRO A 27 -16.10 -15.87 -6.13
CA PRO A 27 -16.35 -16.42 -4.80
C PRO A 27 -15.68 -17.78 -4.60
N GLY A 28 -14.95 -17.95 -3.50
CA GLY A 28 -14.26 -19.20 -3.15
C GLY A 28 -12.92 -19.45 -3.87
N ALA A 29 -12.49 -18.54 -4.76
CA ALA A 29 -11.23 -18.68 -5.51
C ALA A 29 -10.38 -17.39 -5.46
N PRO A 30 -9.88 -16.98 -4.27
CA PRO A 30 -9.02 -15.81 -4.16
C PRO A 30 -7.65 -16.05 -4.82
N VAL A 31 -7.12 -15.03 -5.49
CA VAL A 31 -5.77 -15.05 -6.08
C VAL A 31 -4.92 -13.93 -5.51
N ASP A 32 -3.81 -14.28 -4.86
CA ASP A 32 -2.91 -13.35 -4.14
C ASP A 32 -1.71 -12.94 -5.01
N TYR A 33 -1.47 -11.63 -5.09
CA TYR A 33 -0.35 -11.01 -5.80
C TYR A 33 0.51 -10.17 -4.85
N LEU A 34 1.84 -10.39 -4.89
CA LEU A 34 2.80 -9.48 -4.27
C LEU A 34 3.03 -8.27 -5.18
N MET A 35 2.70 -7.08 -4.67
CA MET A 35 2.79 -5.83 -5.44
C MET A 35 4.09 -5.07 -5.16
N ALA A 36 4.51 -5.01 -3.90
CA ALA A 36 5.71 -4.28 -3.49
C ALA A 36 6.29 -4.80 -2.16
N ARG A 37 7.57 -4.49 -1.90
CA ARG A 37 8.26 -4.75 -0.62
C ARG A 37 8.74 -3.44 0.02
N PHE A 38 8.72 -3.36 1.35
CA PHE A 38 9.11 -2.20 2.15
C PHE A 38 9.62 -2.56 3.55
N ASP A 39 10.27 -1.62 4.23
CA ASP A 39 10.69 -1.77 5.62
C ASP A 39 9.53 -1.40 6.58
N VAL A 40 8.93 -2.42 7.20
CA VAL A 40 7.76 -2.27 8.06
C VAL A 40 7.99 -1.40 9.30
N TYR A 41 9.22 -1.26 9.76
CA TYR A 41 9.53 -0.53 11.00
C TYR A 41 9.77 0.96 10.78
N LYS A 42 9.93 1.40 9.54
CA LYS A 42 10.34 2.77 9.20
C LYS A 42 9.48 3.45 8.15
N THR A 43 8.54 2.75 7.52
CA THR A 43 7.76 3.33 6.41
C THR A 43 6.25 3.32 6.67
N GLU A 44 5.63 4.45 6.34
CA GLU A 44 4.17 4.60 6.25
C GLU A 44 3.74 4.45 4.78
N LEU A 45 2.48 4.03 4.56
CA LEU A 45 1.91 3.76 3.23
C LEU A 45 0.63 4.59 3.06
N SER A 46 0.52 5.28 1.93
CA SER A 46 -0.71 5.95 1.49
C SER A 46 -1.11 5.49 0.09
N VAL A 47 -2.41 5.32 -0.12
CA VAL A 47 -3.00 4.80 -1.37
C VAL A 47 -4.01 5.81 -1.92
N ASN A 48 -3.94 6.11 -3.22
CA ASN A 48 -4.93 6.96 -3.87
C ASN A 48 -6.14 6.12 -4.34
N VAL A 49 -7.15 6.00 -3.48
CA VAL A 49 -8.35 5.20 -3.76
C VAL A 49 -9.17 5.76 -4.93
N GLN A 50 -9.20 7.09 -5.09
CA GLN A 50 -9.97 7.73 -6.17
C GLN A 50 -9.41 7.39 -7.55
N GLU A 51 -8.10 7.32 -7.69
CA GLU A 51 -7.45 6.91 -8.95
C GLU A 51 -7.75 5.45 -9.27
N VAL A 52 -7.61 4.56 -8.28
CA VAL A 52 -7.92 3.13 -8.43
C VAL A 52 -9.35 2.92 -8.94
N LEU A 53 -10.33 3.64 -8.39
CA LEU A 53 -11.73 3.50 -8.79
C LEU A 53 -12.02 3.96 -10.23
N ASN A 54 -11.30 4.98 -10.70
CA ASN A 54 -11.58 5.61 -12.00
C ASN A 54 -10.77 5.01 -13.15
N THR A 55 -9.53 4.58 -12.88
CA THR A 55 -8.59 4.15 -13.93
C THR A 55 -8.15 2.69 -13.77
N GLY A 56 -8.39 2.08 -12.60
CA GLY A 56 -7.81 0.78 -12.25
C GLY A 56 -6.30 0.82 -11.98
N VAL A 57 -5.70 2.02 -11.96
CA VAL A 57 -4.28 2.19 -11.62
C VAL A 57 -4.13 2.30 -10.12
N LEU A 58 -3.29 1.43 -9.55
CA LEU A 58 -2.89 1.51 -8.16
C LEU A 58 -1.68 2.42 -8.02
N SER A 59 -1.91 3.64 -7.54
CA SER A 59 -0.85 4.57 -7.14
C SER A 59 -0.69 4.58 -5.62
N MET A 60 0.53 4.33 -5.17
CA MET A 60 0.91 4.24 -3.76
C MET A 60 2.13 5.10 -3.48
N MET A 61 2.11 5.80 -2.35
CA MET A 61 3.26 6.53 -1.83
C MET A 61 3.76 5.83 -0.57
N LEU A 62 4.99 5.37 -0.61
CA LEU A 62 5.74 5.03 0.59
C LEU A 62 6.59 6.21 1.00
N TYR A 63 6.56 6.53 2.28
CA TYR A 63 7.36 7.59 2.89
C TYR A 63 7.88 7.10 4.23
N THR A 64 8.98 7.67 4.69
CA THR A 64 9.48 7.38 6.03
C THR A 64 8.42 7.82 7.06
N GLY A 65 8.19 7.01 8.09
CA GLY A 65 7.21 7.31 9.11
C GLY A 65 7.85 8.10 10.25
N VAL A 66 7.18 9.11 10.78
CA VAL A 66 7.65 9.80 11.98
C VAL A 66 7.23 9.01 13.22
N ASN A 67 8.16 8.81 14.16
CA ASN A 67 7.90 8.12 15.44
C ASN A 67 6.76 8.83 16.20
N ARG A 68 5.61 8.17 16.31
CA ARG A 68 4.33 8.74 16.77
C ARG A 68 4.29 9.10 18.26
N VAL A 69 5.31 8.73 19.02
CA VAL A 69 5.34 8.90 20.49
C VAL A 69 5.84 10.29 20.91
N GLY A 70 6.37 11.12 20.00
CA GLY A 70 6.93 12.43 20.40
C GLY A 70 6.98 13.54 19.35
N ALA A 71 6.33 13.39 18.19
CA ALA A 71 6.45 14.37 17.11
C ALA A 71 5.27 15.37 17.07
N ASN A 72 5.58 16.66 17.07
CA ASN A 72 4.65 17.71 16.67
C ASN A 72 4.16 17.42 15.24
N LEU A 73 2.86 17.18 15.08
CA LEU A 73 2.24 16.72 13.84
C LEU A 73 2.39 17.69 12.65
N GLU A 74 2.74 18.96 12.92
CA GLU A 74 2.89 20.01 11.92
C GLU A 74 4.18 19.91 11.09
N GLN A 75 5.18 19.14 11.54
CA GLN A 75 6.46 18.93 10.82
C GLN A 75 6.59 17.51 10.23
N LYS A 76 5.48 16.75 10.21
CA LYS A 76 5.48 15.29 9.98
C LYS A 76 5.95 14.85 8.59
N TYR A 77 6.08 15.77 7.62
CA TYR A 77 6.36 15.42 6.21
C TYR A 77 7.44 16.29 5.56
N LEU A 78 8.31 16.91 6.35
CA LEU A 78 9.33 17.82 5.81
C LEU A 78 10.61 17.04 5.46
N ALA A 79 10.90 16.95 4.16
CA ALA A 79 12.16 16.48 3.58
C ALA A 79 12.47 14.97 3.65
N GLU A 80 11.46 14.10 3.64
CA GLU A 80 11.68 12.65 3.58
C GLU A 80 11.61 12.10 2.16
N CYS A 81 12.43 11.08 1.88
CA CYS A 81 12.38 10.36 0.62
C CYS A 81 11.01 9.67 0.49
N ALA A 82 10.30 9.98 -0.59
CA ALA A 82 9.08 9.29 -0.97
C ALA A 82 9.31 8.48 -2.23
N TRP A 83 8.74 7.28 -2.28
CA TRP A 83 8.76 6.42 -3.45
C TRP A 83 7.34 6.25 -3.96
N LEU A 84 7.13 6.67 -5.20
CA LEU A 84 5.88 6.44 -5.93
C LEU A 84 5.95 5.06 -6.58
N PHE A 85 5.01 4.21 -6.23
CA PHE A 85 4.79 2.92 -6.88
C PHE A 85 3.49 2.99 -7.66
N GLN A 86 3.56 2.65 -8.94
CA GLN A 86 2.40 2.48 -9.79
C GLN A 86 2.36 1.06 -10.32
N ALA A 87 1.20 0.43 -10.18
CA ALA A 87 0.92 -0.86 -10.78
C ALA A 87 -0.42 -0.80 -11.51
N GLN A 88 -0.42 -1.29 -12.74
CA GLN A 88 -1.68 -1.58 -13.42
C GLN A 88 -2.28 -2.83 -12.79
N LEU A 89 -3.49 -2.71 -12.24
CA LEU A 89 -4.21 -3.89 -11.78
C LEU A 89 -4.67 -4.70 -13.01
N PRO A 90 -4.59 -6.05 -12.94
CA PRO A 90 -5.00 -6.94 -14.05
C PRO A 90 -6.45 -6.77 -14.53
#